data_AF-A0A924Q6T1-F1
#
_entry.id   AF-A0A924Q6T1-F1
#
_cell.length_a   1.000
_cell.length_b   1.000
_cell.length_c   1.000
_cell.angle_alpha   90.00
_cell.angle_beta   90.00
_cell.angle_gamma   90.00
#
_symmetry.space_group_name_H-M   'P 1'
#
loop_
_entity.id
_entity.type
_entity.pdbx_description
1 polymer ?
#
loop_
_entity_poly.entity_id
_entity_poly.type
_entity_poly.pdbx_seq_one_letter_code
_entity_poly.pdbx_strand_id
1 'polypeptide(L)'
;NGGDEGFTKLLFPHSPAAHAHRRILGGGIVGTHAGDMIGEIALAIEMGADAVDIGKTIHPHPTLGESIGMAAEVAHGSCTDMPPARR
;
A
#
# COMPACT_ATOMS: atom_id res chain seq x y z
N ASN A 1 -12.82 -11.15 -7.18
CA ASN A 1 -12.80 -10.25 -8.35
C ASN A 1 -11.80 -10.83 -9.34
N GLY A 2 -12.28 -11.50 -10.39
CA GLY A 2 -11.47 -12.40 -11.24
C GLY A 2 -10.42 -11.75 -12.14
N GLY A 3 -9.56 -10.90 -11.58
CA GLY A 3 -8.40 -10.31 -12.23
C GLY A 3 -7.13 -10.61 -11.45
N ASP A 4 -6.63 -11.84 -11.54
CA ASP A 4 -5.45 -12.32 -10.80
C ASP A 4 -4.12 -11.79 -11.39
N GLU A 5 -4.17 -11.07 -12.50
CA GLU A 5 -3.01 -10.54 -13.23
C GLU A 5 -2.60 -9.12 -12.78
N GLY A 6 -3.36 -8.51 -11.86
CA GLY A 6 -3.11 -7.16 -11.35
C GLY A 6 -2.24 -7.11 -10.10
N PHE A 7 -1.69 -5.93 -9.79
CA PHE A 7 -0.99 -5.68 -8.52
C PHE A 7 -1.07 -4.22 -8.10
N THR A 8 -0.95 -4.00 -6.79
CA THR A 8 -0.79 -2.69 -6.16
C THR A 8 0.63 -2.56 -5.63
N LYS A 9 1.27 -1.43 -5.92
CA LYS A 9 2.64 -1.10 -5.48
C LYS A 9 2.63 0.21 -4.72
N LEU A 10 3.25 0.23 -3.55
CA LEU A 10 3.53 1.43 -2.76
C LEU A 10 5.03 1.68 -2.68
N LEU A 11 5.44 2.95 -2.65
CA LEU A 11 6.83 3.39 -2.56
C LEU A 11 7.07 4.17 -1.28
N PHE A 12 8.06 3.76 -0.50
CA PHE A 12 8.47 4.41 0.74
C PHE A 12 9.98 4.71 0.71
N PRO A 13 10.47 5.78 1.38
CA PRO A 13 11.88 6.13 1.40
C PRO A 13 12.69 5.10 2.19
N HIS A 14 13.88 4.76 1.68
CA HIS A 14 14.81 3.82 2.32
C HIS A 14 15.67 4.48 3.42
N SER A 15 15.92 5.80 3.33
CA SER A 15 16.94 6.46 4.16
C SER A 15 16.40 7.01 5.49
N PRO A 16 17.11 6.80 6.61
CA PRO A 16 16.75 7.35 7.92
C PRO A 16 17.05 8.85 8.10
N ALA A 17 17.75 9.51 7.17
CA ALA A 17 18.26 10.87 7.35
C ALA A 17 17.32 12.00 6.87
N ALA A 18 16.21 11.69 6.21
CA ALA A 18 15.25 12.72 5.79
C ALA A 18 14.27 13.01 6.93
N HIS A 19 14.07 14.29 7.27
CA HIS A 19 13.11 14.80 8.26
C HIS A 19 11.62 14.49 7.98
N ALA A 20 11.36 13.53 7.10
CA ALA A 20 10.08 13.04 6.58
C ALA A 20 10.08 11.51 6.66
N HIS A 21 10.25 10.97 7.87
CA HIS A 21 10.43 9.54 8.07
C HIS A 21 9.25 8.73 7.56
N ARG A 22 9.52 7.65 6.81
CA ARG A 22 8.58 6.57 6.43
C ARG A 22 7.31 6.95 5.65
N ARG A 23 7.15 8.21 5.23
CA ARG A 23 5.99 8.65 4.47
C ARG A 23 5.95 8.04 3.07
N ILE A 24 4.76 7.76 2.57
CA ILE A 24 4.55 7.32 1.20
C ILE A 24 5.10 8.38 0.21
N LEU A 25 5.85 7.92 -0.80
CA LEU A 25 6.36 8.75 -1.91
C LEU A 25 5.47 8.67 -3.14
N GLY A 26 4.73 7.58 -3.28
CA GLY A 26 3.92 7.27 -4.45
C GLY A 26 3.37 5.85 -4.42
N GLY A 27 2.53 5.54 -5.39
CA GLY A 27 2.05 4.18 -5.63
C GLY A 27 1.54 4.02 -7.06
N GLY A 28 1.27 2.78 -7.46
CA GLY A 28 0.73 2.44 -8.77
C GLY A 28 -0.10 1.17 -8.69
N ILE A 29 -1.14 1.10 -9.52
CA ILE A 29 -2.07 -0.01 -9.56
C ILE A 29 -2.24 -0.45 -11.01
N VAL A 30 -2.13 -1.76 -11.25
CA VAL A 30 -2.52 -2.40 -12.50
C VAL A 30 -3.67 -3.34 -12.20
N GLY A 31 -4.81 -3.17 -12.87
CA GLY A 31 -5.99 -4.00 -12.68
C GLY A 31 -7.30 -3.28 -13.06
N THR A 32 -8.40 -4.01 -13.06
CA THR A 32 -9.74 -3.42 -13.22
C THR A 32 -10.01 -2.44 -12.07
N HIS A 33 -10.65 -1.30 -12.36
CA HIS A 33 -10.95 -0.27 -11.35
C HIS A 33 -9.72 0.42 -10.73
N ALA A 34 -8.52 0.30 -11.31
CA ALA A 34 -7.32 0.99 -10.82
C ALA A 34 -7.50 2.51 -10.68
N GLY A 35 -8.22 3.14 -11.63
CA GLY A 35 -8.52 4.57 -11.58
C GLY A 35 -9.45 4.98 -10.45
N ASP A 36 -10.31 4.08 -9.97
CA ASP A 36 -11.22 4.35 -8.84
C ASP A 36 -10.47 4.24 -7.50
N MET A 37 -9.48 3.33 -7.43
CA MET A 37 -8.72 3.05 -6.20
C MET A 37 -7.54 4.00 -5.97
N ILE A 38 -6.96 4.60 -7.02
CA ILE A 38 -5.77 5.47 -6.91
C ILE A 38 -6.01 6.71 -6.02
N GLY A 39 -7.27 7.09 -5.81
CA GLY A 39 -7.65 8.22 -4.95
C GLY A 39 -7.22 8.05 -3.49
N GLU A 40 -7.21 6.82 -2.96
CA GLU A 40 -6.74 6.56 -1.60
C GLU A 40 -5.23 6.78 -1.49
N ILE A 41 -4.46 6.31 -2.47
CA ILE A 41 -3.00 6.52 -2.53
C ILE A 41 -2.69 8.01 -2.64
N ALA A 42 -3.44 8.75 -3.46
CA ALA A 42 -3.29 10.21 -3.58
C ALA A 42 -3.56 10.89 -2.22
N LEU A 43 -4.64 10.53 -1.54
CA LEU A 43 -4.94 11.05 -0.20
C LEU A 43 -3.85 10.71 0.82
N ALA A 44 -3.33 9.48 0.81
CA ALA A 44 -2.25 9.07 1.69
C ALA A 44 -0.97 9.91 1.49
N ILE A 45 -0.65 10.27 0.25
CA ILE A 45 0.48 11.16 -0.08
C ILE A 45 0.24 12.58 0.45
N GLU A 46 -0.94 13.15 0.20
CA GLU A 46 -1.29 14.50 0.67
C GLU A 46 -1.30 14.60 2.20
N MET A 47 -1.76 13.55 2.88
CA MET A 47 -1.75 13.46 4.34
C MET A 47 -0.34 13.19 4.90
N GLY A 48 0.62 12.81 4.05
CA GLY A 48 1.93 12.38 4.49
C GLY A 48 1.89 11.12 5.34
N ALA A 49 0.99 10.19 5.03
CA ALA A 49 0.80 8.94 5.76
C ALA A 49 2.03 8.03 5.62
N ASP A 50 2.31 7.24 6.66
CA ASP A 50 3.32 6.19 6.61
C ASP A 50 2.70 4.80 6.31
N ALA A 51 3.55 3.77 6.16
CA ALA A 51 3.09 2.41 5.90
C ALA A 51 2.22 1.82 7.02
N VAL A 52 2.39 2.29 8.27
CA VAL A 52 1.61 1.83 9.42
C VAL A 52 0.22 2.46 9.40
N ASP A 53 0.11 3.74 9.04
CA ASP A 53 -1.18 4.43 8.89
C ASP A 53 -2.08 3.73 7.86
N ILE A 54 -1.51 3.42 6.68
CA ILE A 54 -2.24 2.73 5.61
C ILE A 54 -2.52 1.27 6.01
N GLY A 55 -1.51 0.54 6.50
CA GLY A 55 -1.66 -0.88 6.84
C GLY A 55 -2.61 -1.14 8.01
N LYS A 56 -2.72 -0.23 8.99
CA LYS A 56 -3.66 -0.37 10.12
C LYS A 56 -5.07 0.11 9.80
N THR A 57 -5.27 0.77 8.66
CA THR A 57 -6.61 1.10 8.19
C THR A 57 -7.30 -0.19 7.76
N ILE A 58 -8.47 -0.49 8.34
CA ILE A 58 -9.20 -1.71 8.03
C ILE A 58 -9.87 -1.53 6.67
N HIS A 59 -9.32 -2.20 5.66
CA HIS A 59 -9.91 -2.25 4.34
C HIS A 59 -10.97 -3.36 4.28
N PRO A 60 -12.12 -3.13 3.60
CA PRO A 60 -13.17 -4.13 3.50
C PRO A 60 -12.74 -5.35 2.67
N HIS A 61 -13.08 -6.54 3.15
CA HIS A 61 -12.83 -7.81 2.46
C HIS A 61 -14.14 -8.47 1.98
N PRO A 62 -14.21 -9.10 0.79
CA PRO A 62 -13.18 -9.16 -0.27
C PRO A 62 -13.31 -8.01 -1.27
N THR A 63 -12.27 -7.19 -1.45
CA THR A 63 -12.24 -6.08 -2.43
C THR A 63 -10.91 -5.99 -3.18
N LEU A 64 -10.84 -5.25 -4.28
CA LEU A 64 -9.54 -4.94 -4.90
C LEU A 64 -8.78 -3.87 -4.10
N GLY A 65 -9.51 -2.97 -3.42
CA GLY A 65 -8.94 -1.87 -2.65
C GLY A 65 -8.14 -2.34 -1.43
N GLU A 66 -8.48 -3.49 -0.84
CA GLU A 66 -7.72 -4.06 0.28
C GLU A 66 -6.24 -4.34 -0.06
N SER A 67 -5.91 -4.47 -1.35
CA SER A 67 -4.51 -4.59 -1.80
C SER A 67 -3.64 -3.37 -1.51
N ILE A 68 -4.22 -2.19 -1.29
CA ILE A 68 -3.49 -0.99 -0.85
C ILE A 68 -3.00 -1.18 0.59
N GLY A 69 -3.91 -1.58 1.49
CA GLY A 69 -3.59 -1.98 2.86
C GLY A 69 -2.57 -3.11 2.92
N MET A 70 -2.79 -4.21 2.19
CA MET A 70 -1.85 -5.33 2.14
C MET A 70 -0.47 -4.92 1.62
N ALA A 71 -0.38 -4.07 0.60
CA ALA A 71 0.91 -3.57 0.11
C ALA A 71 1.66 -2.76 1.16
N ALA A 72 0.95 -1.99 1.99
CA ALA A 72 1.53 -1.26 3.11
C ALA A 72 2.00 -2.22 4.24
N GLU A 73 1.20 -3.24 4.55
CA GLU A 73 1.59 -4.28 5.51
C GLU A 73 2.80 -5.10 5.05
N VAL A 74 2.94 -5.35 3.74
CA VAL A 74 4.14 -5.97 3.16
C VAL A 74 5.36 -5.07 3.37
N ALA A 75 5.23 -3.76 3.14
CA ALA A 75 6.31 -2.80 3.38
C ALA A 75 6.69 -2.70 4.87
N HIS A 76 5.71 -2.84 5.77
CA HIS A 76 5.93 -2.87 7.22
C HIS A 76 6.46 -4.22 7.73
N GLY A 77 6.18 -5.31 7.02
CA GLY A 77 6.55 -6.68 7.39
C GLY A 77 5.52 -7.38 8.30
N SER A 78 4.26 -6.95 8.28
CA SER A 78 3.16 -7.53 9.08
C SER A 78 2.11 -8.28 8.27
N CYS A 79 2.19 -8.27 6.94
CA CYS A 79 1.22 -8.96 6.09
C CYS A 79 1.28 -10.49 6.28
N THR A 80 0.13 -11.12 6.53
CA THR A 80 0.02 -12.58 6.71
C THR A 80 -0.53 -13.31 5.49
N ASP A 81 -1.07 -12.58 4.51
CA ASP A 81 -1.64 -13.16 3.28
C ASP A 81 -0.58 -13.44 2.20
N MET A 82 0.67 -13.01 2.46
CA MET A 82 1.84 -13.30 1.63
C MET A 82 2.88 -14.09 2.43
N PRO A 83 3.73 -14.90 1.77
CA PRO A 83 4.87 -15.54 2.44
C PRO A 83 5.77 -14.51 3.12
N PRO A 84 6.42 -14.86 4.25
CA PRO A 84 7.29 -13.93 4.95
C PRO A 84 8.45 -13.48 4.06
N ALA A 85 8.79 -12.18 4.13
CA ALA A 85 9.92 -11.62 3.42
C ALA A 85 11.22 -12.37 3.80
N ARG A 86 12.04 -12.73 2.80
CA ARG A 86 13.33 -13.39 3.05
C ARG A 86 14.27 -12.41 3.77
N ARG A 87 14.85 -12.87 4.87
CA ARG A 87 15.92 -12.19 5.61
C ARG A 87 17.25 -12.30 4.88
#